data_AF-A0AAP0H6B9-F1
#
_entry.id   AF-A0AAP0H6B9-F1
#
_cell.length_a   1.000
_cell.length_b   1.000
_cell.length_c   1.000
_cell.angle_alpha   90.00
_cell.angle_beta   90.00
_cell.angle_gamma   90.00
#
_symmetry.space_group_name_H-M   'P 1'
#
loop_
_entity.id
_entity.type
_entity.pdbx_description
1 polymer ?
#
loop_
_entity_poly.entity_id
_entity_poly.type
_entity_poly.pdbx_seq_one_letter_code
_entity_poly.pdbx_strand_id
1 'polypeptide(L)'
;MWPSVRQRALSLSSEAIHQWKSGINRSFCSSLVNGKGNSGKIVELLNLEEVEKILRDVRADDVRVIPVTKQSEFTSFVVVATGRSQWHVRNIAQALIYKVKQKQTGAKRMLLPSVEGQEGGNWIVIDSGSLIVHALDEKARAYYNLEQLWTSKESTKEQSQSQSQDLGQAFVKVRRKNNSKKPAK
;
A
#
# COMPACT_ATOMS: atom_id res chain seq x y z
N MET A 1 -56.58 21.02 26.41
CA MET A 1 -55.15 21.38 26.25
C MET A 1 -54.84 21.46 24.76
N TRP A 2 -55.18 22.60 24.16
CA TRP A 2 -54.59 23.10 22.91
C TRP A 2 -53.34 23.94 23.31
N PRO A 3 -52.39 24.34 22.43
CA PRO A 3 -52.34 24.18 20.97
C PRO A 3 -50.92 23.87 20.40
N SER A 4 -50.85 23.82 19.07
CA SER A 4 -49.95 24.66 18.24
C SER A 4 -48.86 24.01 17.38
N VAL A 5 -49.13 24.16 16.08
CA VAL A 5 -48.22 24.56 14.98
C VAL A 5 -47.54 23.42 14.21
N ARG A 6 -48.34 22.92 13.25
CA ARG A 6 -47.89 22.75 11.87
C ARG A 6 -47.75 24.12 11.19
N GLN A 7 -46.87 24.17 10.18
CA GLN A 7 -46.66 25.16 9.12
C GLN A 7 -45.42 26.07 9.28
N ARG A 8 -44.47 25.86 8.37
CA ARG A 8 -44.32 26.80 7.25
C ARG A 8 -43.89 26.05 5.98
N ALA A 9 -44.78 26.08 5.01
CA ALA A 9 -44.39 26.10 3.62
C ALA A 9 -43.57 27.37 3.37
N LEU A 10 -42.48 27.25 2.61
CA LEU A 10 -42.20 28.21 1.57
C LEU A 10 -42.02 27.44 0.27
N SER A 11 -42.94 27.76 -0.63
CA SER A 11 -43.00 27.39 -2.02
C SER A 11 -41.79 27.91 -2.80
N LEU A 12 -41.41 27.10 -3.78
CA LEU A 12 -40.54 27.32 -4.93
C LEU A 12 -40.13 28.77 -5.23
N SER A 13 -38.81 28.98 -5.34
CA SER A 13 -38.26 29.60 -6.55
C SER A 13 -37.55 28.53 -7.38
N SER A 14 -37.89 28.51 -8.66
CA SER A 14 -37.36 27.64 -9.71
C SER A 14 -35.88 27.92 -9.93
N GLU A 15 -35.00 27.03 -9.46
CA GLU A 15 -33.64 26.73 -9.96
C GLU A 15 -32.86 25.92 -8.91
N ALA A 16 -33.12 24.60 -8.81
CA ALA A 16 -32.30 23.71 -7.97
C ALA A 16 -32.22 22.29 -8.55
N ILE A 17 -32.15 22.21 -9.88
CA ILE A 17 -31.53 21.13 -10.61
C ILE A 17 -30.36 21.81 -11.33
N HIS A 18 -29.15 21.29 -11.17
CA HIS A 18 -27.83 21.81 -11.59
C HIS A 18 -26.96 22.52 -10.52
N GLN A 19 -26.52 21.80 -9.48
CA GLN A 19 -25.20 22.07 -8.88
C GLN A 19 -24.57 20.85 -8.19
N TRP A 20 -24.53 19.72 -8.89
CA TRP A 20 -23.53 18.68 -8.65
C TRP A 20 -22.20 19.11 -9.28
N LYS A 21 -21.52 20.06 -8.65
CA LYS A 21 -20.10 20.38 -8.84
C LYS A 21 -19.72 21.46 -7.84
N SER A 22 -18.61 21.23 -7.16
CA SER A 22 -17.87 22.12 -6.24
C SER A 22 -18.19 21.91 -4.75
N GLY A 23 -17.20 21.39 -3.99
CA GLY A 23 -17.16 21.63 -2.54
C GLY A 23 -16.82 20.47 -1.60
N ILE A 24 -16.00 19.49 -1.98
CA ILE A 24 -15.15 18.81 -0.98
C ILE A 24 -13.71 19.04 -1.40
N ASN A 25 -13.06 19.86 -0.59
CA ASN A 25 -11.74 20.44 -0.78
C ASN A 25 -10.70 19.32 -0.85
N ARG A 26 -10.38 18.86 -2.07
CA ARG A 26 -9.10 18.20 -2.35
C ARG A 26 -8.05 19.28 -2.28
N SER A 27 -7.57 19.61 -1.09
CA SER A 27 -6.32 20.34 -0.98
C SER A 27 -5.20 19.35 -1.32
N PHE A 28 -4.89 19.35 -2.62
CA PHE A 28 -3.64 18.95 -3.22
C PHE A 28 -2.45 19.21 -2.27
N CYS A 29 -1.75 18.17 -1.85
CA CYS A 29 -0.39 18.33 -1.36
C CYS A 29 0.58 18.24 -2.54
N SER A 30 0.56 19.26 -3.39
CA SER A 30 1.71 19.64 -4.20
C SER A 30 1.91 21.12 -4.01
N SER A 31 2.89 21.50 -3.19
CA SER A 31 3.75 22.67 -3.35
C SER A 31 4.52 22.95 -2.07
N LEU A 32 5.78 22.53 -2.05
CA LEU A 32 6.84 23.44 -1.64
C LEU A 32 8.02 23.27 -2.60
N VAL A 33 7.84 23.75 -3.83
CA VAL A 33 8.97 24.20 -4.64
C VAL A 33 9.26 25.62 -4.21
N ASN A 34 10.29 25.78 -3.39
CA ASN A 34 11.11 26.98 -3.42
C ASN A 34 12.57 26.57 -3.25
N GLY A 35 13.42 27.08 -4.14
CA GLY A 35 14.77 26.62 -4.34
C GLY A 35 15.76 27.02 -3.24
N LYS A 36 16.92 26.34 -3.34
CA LYS A 36 18.21 26.53 -2.65
C LYS A 36 18.34 25.98 -1.22
N GLY A 37 19.02 24.84 -1.15
CA GLY A 37 20.11 24.63 -0.19
C GLY A 37 19.73 24.33 1.24
N ASN A 38 19.00 23.23 1.47
CA ASN A 38 19.21 22.34 2.60
C ASN A 38 18.41 21.07 2.34
N SER A 39 19.01 19.90 2.54
CA SER A 39 18.33 18.61 2.54
C SER A 39 17.20 18.64 3.57
N GLY A 40 16.02 19.04 3.12
CA GLY A 40 14.83 19.23 3.95
C GLY A 40 14.47 17.91 4.59
N LYS A 41 14.62 17.83 5.92
CA LYS A 41 14.11 16.70 6.70
C LYS A 41 12.59 16.65 6.48
N ILE A 42 12.14 15.76 5.60
CA ILE A 42 10.75 15.32 5.57
C ILE A 42 10.43 14.87 7.00
N VAL A 43 9.33 15.38 7.56
CA VAL A 43 8.96 15.06 8.93
C VAL A 43 8.43 13.62 8.93
N GLU A 44 9.32 12.64 9.05
CA GLU A 44 8.96 11.23 9.13
C GLU A 44 8.16 10.99 10.41
N LEU A 45 6.89 10.63 10.25
CA LEU A 45 5.96 10.41 11.36
C LEU A 45 6.28 9.11 12.10
N LEU A 46 6.74 8.09 11.37
CA LEU A 46 7.16 6.78 11.87
C LEU A 46 8.54 6.42 11.36
N ASN A 47 9.40 5.96 12.27
CA ASN A 47 10.71 5.40 11.96
C ASN A 47 10.62 3.86 11.94
N LEU A 48 11.37 3.21 11.05
CA LEU A 48 11.36 1.74 10.92
C LEU A 48 11.73 1.03 12.23
N GLU A 49 12.81 1.46 12.90
CA GLU A 49 13.27 0.88 14.16
C GLU A 49 12.22 0.96 15.28
N GLU A 50 11.47 2.07 15.32
CA GLU A 50 10.39 2.25 16.28
C GLU A 50 9.22 1.31 15.98
N VAL A 51 8.84 1.19 14.71
CA VAL A 51 7.78 0.27 14.27
C VAL A 51 8.15 -1.16 14.62
N GLU A 52 9.37 -1.60 14.33
CA GLU A 52 9.85 -2.93 14.72
C GLU A 52 9.80 -3.14 16.23
N LYS A 53 10.24 -2.16 17.02
CA LYS A 53 10.18 -2.24 18.48
C LYS A 53 8.73 -2.40 18.96
N ILE A 54 7.80 -1.60 18.43
CA ILE A 54 6.38 -1.67 18.81
C ILE A 54 5.78 -3.02 18.42
N LEU A 55 6.09 -3.53 17.23
CA LEU A 55 5.61 -4.83 16.78
C LEU A 55 6.15 -5.97 17.66
N ARG A 56 7.41 -5.88 18.10
CA ARG A 56 8.00 -6.82 19.07
C ARG A 56 7.33 -6.71 20.44
N ASP A 57 7.09 -5.50 20.93
CA ASP A 57 6.44 -5.25 22.23
C ASP A 57 5.02 -5.83 22.27
N VAL A 58 4.26 -5.68 21.18
CA VAL A 58 2.90 -6.22 21.02
C VAL A 58 2.90 -7.72 20.70
N ARG A 59 4.07 -8.30 20.41
CA ARG A 59 4.26 -9.71 20.00
C ARG A 59 3.48 -10.04 18.72
N ALA A 60 3.64 -9.20 17.71
CA ALA A 60 3.17 -9.49 16.36
C ALA A 60 3.96 -10.68 15.77
N ASP A 61 3.27 -11.51 15.01
CA ASP A 61 3.85 -12.69 14.36
C ASP A 61 4.31 -12.35 12.93
N ASP A 62 5.31 -13.09 12.44
CA ASP A 62 5.82 -13.00 11.05
C ASP A 62 5.97 -11.56 10.52
N VAL A 63 6.77 -10.75 11.23
CA VAL A 63 7.05 -9.38 10.82
C VAL A 63 8.08 -9.39 9.69
N ARG A 64 7.68 -8.90 8.51
CA ARG A 64 8.57 -8.72 7.36
C ARG A 64 8.66 -7.27 6.95
N VAL A 65 9.90 -6.81 6.76
CA VAL A 65 10.21 -5.49 6.24
C VAL A 65 10.67 -5.63 4.81
N ILE A 66 9.97 -4.97 3.90
CA ILE A 66 10.23 -5.00 2.46
C ILE A 66 10.68 -3.60 2.04
N PRO A 67 11.96 -3.42 1.62
CA PRO A 67 12.42 -2.16 1.08
C PRO A 67 11.82 -1.96 -0.31
N VAL A 68 11.21 -0.80 -0.55
CA VAL A 68 10.67 -0.43 -1.86
C VAL A 68 11.72 0.43 -2.57
N THR A 69 12.42 -0.15 -3.54
CA THR A 69 13.45 0.55 -4.34
C THR A 69 12.84 1.70 -5.15
N LYS A 70 13.68 2.73 -5.46
CA LYS A 70 13.44 4.06 -6.07
C LYS A 70 12.49 4.21 -7.28
N GLN A 71 11.84 3.15 -7.76
CA GLN A 71 10.80 3.21 -8.79
C GLN A 71 9.47 3.77 -8.24
N SER A 72 9.33 3.85 -6.92
CA SER A 72 8.14 4.35 -6.22
C SER A 72 8.46 5.65 -5.48
N GLU A 73 7.83 6.75 -5.87
CA GLU A 73 7.94 8.04 -5.15
C GLU A 73 7.07 8.08 -3.89
N PHE A 74 6.15 7.13 -3.72
CA PHE A 74 5.13 7.23 -2.67
C PHE A 74 5.53 6.59 -1.34
N THR A 75 6.43 5.59 -1.32
CA THR A 75 6.84 4.92 -0.08
C THR A 75 8.24 4.30 -0.17
N SER A 76 8.97 4.30 0.94
CA SER A 76 10.33 3.73 1.06
C SER A 76 10.32 2.32 1.65
N PHE A 77 9.44 2.04 2.61
CA PHE A 77 9.37 0.75 3.30
C PHE A 77 7.92 0.28 3.45
N VAL A 78 7.71 -1.00 3.18
CA VAL A 78 6.46 -1.69 3.47
C VAL A 78 6.74 -2.73 4.55
N VAL A 79 6.00 -2.66 5.66
CA VAL A 79 6.10 -3.61 6.75
C VAL A 79 4.83 -4.45 6.76
N VAL A 80 4.97 -5.77 6.75
CA VAL A 80 3.85 -6.71 6.84
C VAL A 80 3.96 -7.45 8.16
N ALA A 81 2.93 -7.34 9.00
CA ALA A 81 2.87 -7.97 10.32
C ALA A 81 1.59 -8.81 10.43
N THR A 82 1.71 -9.98 11.07
CA THR A 82 0.58 -10.89 11.32
C THR A 82 0.08 -10.76 12.75
N GLY A 83 -1.24 -10.74 12.91
CA GLY A 83 -1.91 -10.88 14.19
C GLY A 83 -2.64 -12.21 14.29
N ARG A 84 -2.60 -12.82 15.48
CA ARG A 84 -3.31 -14.05 15.85
C ARG A 84 -4.85 -13.98 15.85
N SER A 85 -5.40 -12.76 15.88
CA SER A 85 -6.84 -12.53 15.87
C SER A 85 -7.15 -11.10 15.42
N GLN A 86 -8.38 -10.85 14.98
CA GLN A 86 -8.84 -9.51 14.60
C GLN A 86 -8.63 -8.47 15.71
N TRP A 87 -8.84 -8.86 16.97
CA TRP A 87 -8.58 -7.98 18.11
C TRP A 87 -7.08 -7.69 18.26
N HIS A 88 -6.23 -8.70 18.07
CA HIS A 88 -4.78 -8.52 18.12
C HIS A 88 -4.28 -7.59 17.00
N VAL A 89 -4.81 -7.74 15.77
CA VAL A 89 -4.52 -6.84 14.64
C VAL A 89 -4.92 -5.40 14.95
N ARG A 90 -6.11 -5.19 15.54
CA ARG A 90 -6.55 -3.86 16.00
C ARG A 90 -5.64 -3.29 17.09
N ASN A 91 -5.18 -4.11 18.03
CA ASN A 91 -4.27 -3.69 19.09
C ASN A 91 -2.90 -3.28 18.53
N ILE A 92 -2.36 -4.03 17.57
CA ILE A 92 -1.13 -3.66 16.84
C ILE A 92 -1.29 -2.28 16.22
N ALA A 93 -2.40 -2.05 15.51
CA ALA A 93 -2.65 -0.78 14.86
C ALA A 93 -2.79 0.37 15.87
N GLN A 94 -3.53 0.16 16.95
CA GLN A 94 -3.71 1.15 18.02
C GLN A 94 -2.39 1.50 18.71
N ALA A 95 -1.51 0.53 18.95
CA ALA A 95 -0.21 0.74 19.56
C ALA A 95 0.68 1.66 18.69
N LEU A 96 0.69 1.44 17.38
CA LEU A 96 1.41 2.29 16.42
C LEU A 96 0.84 3.72 16.39
N ILE A 97 -0.48 3.86 16.30
CA ILE A 97 -1.16 5.18 16.30
C ILE A 97 -0.88 5.93 17.60
N TYR A 98 -0.92 5.23 18.74
CA TYR A 98 -0.65 5.81 20.04
C TYR A 98 0.77 6.37 20.12
N LYS A 99 1.75 5.66 19.57
CA LYS A 99 3.15 6.12 19.52
C LYS A 99 3.32 7.35 18.64
N VAL A 100 2.65 7.42 17.49
CA VAL A 100 2.65 8.64 16.66
C VAL A 100 2.02 9.82 17.41
N LYS A 101 0.89 9.60 18.09
CA LYS A 101 0.23 10.63 18.89
C LYS A 101 1.10 11.17 20.03
N GLN A 102 1.92 10.31 20.65
CA GLN A 102 2.88 10.72 21.69
C GLN A 102 4.00 11.60 21.13
N LYS A 103 4.52 11.29 19.93
CA LYS A 103 5.58 12.08 19.28
C LYS A 103 5.08 13.45 18.80
N GLN A 104 3.78 13.55 18.49
CA GLN A 104 3.18 14.80 18.05
C GLN A 104 2.83 15.70 19.24
N THR A 105 3.76 16.57 19.63
CA THR A 105 3.52 17.67 20.57
C THR A 105 3.25 18.98 19.82
N GLY A 106 2.23 19.75 20.24
CA GLY A 106 1.91 21.07 19.68
C GLY A 106 1.19 21.05 18.32
N ALA A 107 1.43 22.06 17.47
CA ALA A 107 0.75 22.29 16.19
C ALA A 107 0.93 21.17 15.14
N LYS A 108 1.84 20.21 15.39
CA LYS A 108 2.06 19.02 14.52
C LYS A 108 1.01 17.92 14.68
N ARG A 109 0.02 18.09 15.57
CA ARG A 109 -1.09 17.13 15.76
C ARG A 109 -1.99 16.94 14.52
N MET A 110 -1.89 17.80 13.52
CA MET A 110 -2.68 17.68 12.28
C MET A 110 -2.19 16.59 11.32
N LEU A 111 -1.04 15.97 11.54
CA LEU A 111 -0.45 15.00 10.62
C LEU A 111 -0.55 13.56 11.13
N LEU A 112 -1.75 13.10 11.50
CA LEU A 112 -1.93 11.69 11.86
C LEU A 112 -1.79 10.80 10.62
N PRO A 113 -1.24 9.58 10.76
CA PRO A 113 -1.20 8.61 9.67
C PRO A 113 -2.63 8.22 9.28
N SER A 114 -2.84 7.93 8.00
CA SER A 114 -4.12 7.38 7.55
C SER A 114 -4.25 5.96 8.04
N VAL A 115 -5.44 5.59 8.53
CA VAL A 115 -5.72 4.25 9.06
C VAL A 115 -6.97 3.72 8.39
N GLU A 116 -6.81 2.65 7.65
CA GLU A 116 -7.88 2.02 6.88
C GLU A 116 -8.15 0.60 7.40
N GLY A 117 -9.41 0.15 7.34
CA GLY A 117 -9.79 -1.23 7.70
C GLY A 117 -9.90 -1.53 9.20
N GLN A 118 -9.82 -0.51 10.06
CA GLN A 118 -9.85 -0.66 11.52
C GLN A 118 -11.16 -1.32 12.04
N GLU A 119 -12.30 -1.02 11.41
CA GLU A 119 -13.60 -1.59 11.78
C GLU A 119 -13.68 -3.10 11.52
N GLY A 120 -13.06 -3.58 10.45
CA GLY A 120 -12.99 -5.01 10.13
C GLY A 120 -11.99 -5.72 11.04
N GLY A 121 -10.77 -5.21 11.15
CA GLY A 121 -9.70 -5.82 11.95
C GLY A 121 -9.05 -7.06 11.31
N ASN A 122 -9.52 -7.48 10.13
CA ASN A 122 -8.93 -8.58 9.36
C ASN A 122 -7.66 -8.12 8.64
N TRP A 123 -7.69 -6.87 8.19
CA TRP A 123 -6.63 -6.20 7.47
C TRP A 123 -6.71 -4.72 7.82
N ILE A 124 -5.67 -4.21 8.44
CA ILE A 124 -5.52 -2.80 8.76
C ILE A 124 -4.29 -2.29 8.03
N VAL A 125 -4.44 -1.13 7.39
CA VAL A 125 -3.34 -0.43 6.73
C VAL A 125 -3.11 0.88 7.45
N ILE A 126 -1.87 1.11 7.84
CA ILE A 126 -1.42 2.37 8.42
C ILE A 126 -0.45 3.00 7.43
N ASP A 127 -0.86 4.12 6.86
CA ASP A 127 -0.08 4.88 5.90
C ASP A 127 0.48 6.15 6.55
N SER A 128 1.81 6.21 6.61
CA SER A 128 2.58 7.34 7.15
C SER A 128 3.35 8.07 6.04
N GLY A 129 3.11 7.76 4.77
CA GLY A 129 3.85 8.23 3.61
C GLY A 129 5.12 7.42 3.37
N SER A 130 6.21 7.75 4.06
CA SER A 130 7.50 7.09 3.86
C SER A 130 7.51 5.60 4.27
N LEU A 131 6.63 5.22 5.19
CA LEU A 131 6.50 3.86 5.71
C LEU A 131 5.03 3.46 5.76
N ILE A 132 4.72 2.28 5.22
CA ILE A 132 3.38 1.69 5.24
C ILE A 132 3.42 0.40 6.07
N VAL A 133 2.51 0.27 7.03
CA VAL A 133 2.36 -0.95 7.82
C VAL A 133 1.06 -1.64 7.44
N HIS A 134 1.15 -2.88 6.98
CA HIS A 134 0.03 -3.79 6.82
C HIS A 134 -0.02 -4.75 8.01
N ALA A 135 -1.04 -4.62 8.84
CA ALA A 135 -1.35 -5.59 9.90
C ALA A 135 -2.48 -6.50 9.41
N LEU A 136 -2.21 -7.79 9.25
CA LEU A 136 -3.17 -8.77 8.74
C LEU A 136 -3.44 -9.87 9.74
N ASP A 137 -4.66 -10.38 9.74
CA ASP A 137 -4.97 -11.68 10.32
C ASP A 137 -4.28 -12.79 9.52
N GLU A 138 -3.93 -13.90 10.16
CA GLU A 138 -3.21 -15.02 9.53
C GLU A 138 -3.89 -15.50 8.25
N LYS A 139 -5.23 -15.63 8.28
CA LYS A 139 -6.04 -16.04 7.11
C LYS A 139 -5.98 -15.02 5.98
N ALA A 140 -6.03 -13.73 6.31
CA ALA A 140 -5.96 -12.66 5.33
C ALA A 140 -4.58 -12.62 4.67
N ARG A 141 -3.50 -12.81 5.45
CA ARG A 141 -2.14 -12.85 4.91
C ARG A 141 -1.95 -14.00 3.92
N ALA A 142 -2.41 -15.20 4.27
CA ALA A 142 -2.34 -16.36 3.39
C ALA A 142 -3.16 -16.16 2.10
N TYR A 143 -4.33 -15.53 2.20
CA TYR A 143 -5.20 -15.27 1.04
C TYR A 143 -4.63 -14.22 0.08
N TYR A 144 -4.16 -13.08 0.60
CA TYR A 144 -3.70 -11.95 -0.24
C TYR A 144 -2.23 -12.07 -0.66
N ASN A 145 -1.40 -12.78 0.12
CA ASN A 145 0.00 -13.07 -0.17
C ASN A 145 0.80 -11.85 -0.67
N LEU A 146 0.67 -10.73 0.06
CA LEU A 146 1.22 -9.43 -0.34
C LEU A 146 2.73 -9.46 -0.54
N GLU A 147 3.45 -10.31 0.19
CA GLU A 147 4.91 -10.44 0.10
C GLU A 147 5.38 -10.75 -1.31
N GLN A 148 4.65 -11.59 -2.05
CA GLN A 148 5.00 -11.89 -3.43
C GLN A 148 4.86 -10.67 -4.32
N LEU A 149 3.80 -9.87 -4.17
CA LEU A 149 3.60 -8.66 -4.98
C LEU A 149 4.74 -7.65 -4.82
N TRP A 150 5.21 -7.46 -3.59
CA TRP A 150 6.27 -6.50 -3.30
C TRP A 150 7.68 -7.03 -3.58
N THR A 151 7.89 -8.35 -3.56
CA THR A 151 9.20 -8.97 -3.82
C THR A 151 9.41 -9.36 -5.29
N SER A 152 8.34 -9.68 -6.04
CA SER A 152 8.44 -10.31 -7.37
C SER A 152 9.11 -9.44 -8.44
N LYS A 153 9.24 -8.12 -8.22
CA LYS A 153 9.88 -7.21 -9.18
C LYS A 153 11.38 -7.48 -9.40
N GLU A 154 12.05 -8.20 -8.51
CA GLU A 154 13.45 -8.61 -8.73
C GLU A 154 13.58 -9.92 -9.52
N SER A 155 12.55 -10.78 -9.54
CA SER A 155 12.61 -12.12 -10.13
C SER A 155 12.41 -12.20 -11.64
N THR A 156 11.97 -11.12 -12.31
CA THR A 156 11.73 -11.13 -13.77
C THR A 156 13.01 -11.13 -14.61
N LYS A 157 14.20 -10.93 -14.00
CA LYS A 157 15.47 -10.96 -14.74
C LYS A 157 15.93 -12.36 -15.17
N GLU A 158 15.50 -13.43 -14.50
CA GLU A 158 16.03 -14.78 -14.78
C GLU A 158 15.16 -15.62 -15.72
N GLN A 159 13.86 -15.33 -15.84
CA GLN A 159 12.95 -16.10 -16.71
C GLN A 159 12.89 -15.59 -18.16
N SER A 160 13.39 -14.37 -18.42
CA SER A 160 13.38 -13.77 -19.76
C SER A 160 14.55 -14.25 -20.65
N GLN A 161 15.63 -14.77 -20.05
CA GLN A 161 16.82 -15.26 -20.76
C GLN A 161 16.74 -16.74 -21.15
N SER A 162 16.02 -17.57 -20.40
CA SER A 162 15.89 -19.01 -20.68
C SER A 162 14.90 -19.31 -21.81
N GLN A 163 13.79 -18.57 -21.93
CA GLN A 163 12.83 -18.80 -23.03
C GLN A 163 13.33 -18.34 -24.41
N SER A 164 14.23 -17.37 -24.47
CA SER A 164 14.76 -16.86 -25.73
C SER A 164 15.96 -17.67 -26.27
N GLN A 165 16.69 -18.38 -25.40
CA GLN A 165 17.75 -19.31 -25.82
C GLN A 165 17.20 -20.63 -26.39
N ASP A 166 16.11 -21.15 -25.83
CA ASP A 166 15.46 -22.39 -26.31
C ASP A 166 14.83 -22.23 -27.71
N LEU A 167 14.24 -21.06 -28.01
CA LEU A 167 13.72 -20.78 -29.36
C LEU A 167 14.83 -20.63 -30.41
N GLY A 168 15.99 -20.10 -30.01
CA GLY A 168 17.16 -20.02 -30.88
C GLY A 168 17.72 -21.39 -31.25
N GLN A 169 17.74 -22.33 -30.29
CA GLN A 169 18.27 -23.68 -30.47
C GLN A 169 17.32 -24.58 -31.29
N ALA A 170 16.00 -24.38 -31.17
CA ALA A 170 14.99 -25.06 -31.99
C ALA A 170 15.04 -24.67 -33.48
N PHE A 171 15.48 -23.44 -33.80
CA PHE A 171 15.62 -22.96 -35.19
C PHE A 171 16.96 -23.30 -35.85
N VAL A 172 17.92 -23.92 -35.14
CA VAL A 172 19.14 -24.49 -35.74
C VAL A 172 18.82 -25.78 -36.49
N LYS A 173 18.18 -25.59 -37.64
CA LYS A 173 18.27 -26.36 -38.89
C LYS A 173 18.51 -27.87 -38.71
N VAL A 174 17.43 -28.61 -38.47
CA VAL A 174 17.38 -30.04 -38.82
C VAL A 174 17.49 -30.16 -40.34
N ARG A 175 18.72 -30.33 -40.84
CA ARG A 175 18.96 -30.66 -42.24
C ARG A 175 18.45 -32.08 -42.45
N ARG A 176 17.32 -32.24 -43.14
CA ARG A 176 16.79 -33.57 -43.50
C ARG A 176 17.90 -34.36 -44.20
N LYS A 177 18.36 -35.47 -43.61
CA LYS A 177 19.28 -36.39 -44.27
C LYS A 177 18.53 -37.01 -45.46
N ASN A 178 19.03 -36.73 -46.65
CA ASN A 178 18.61 -37.42 -47.87
C ASN A 178 19.19 -38.85 -47.78
N ASN A 179 18.31 -39.84 -47.91
CA ASN A 179 18.67 -41.27 -47.95
C ASN A 179 18.52 -41.86 -49.37
N SER A 180 18.73 -41.10 -50.44
CA SER A 180 18.37 -41.52 -51.80
C SER A 180 19.42 -42.32 -52.58
N LYS A 181 20.49 -42.82 -51.95
CA LYS A 181 21.44 -43.70 -52.65
C LYS A 181 21.20 -45.17 -52.29
N LYS A 182 20.30 -45.83 -53.01
CA LYS A 182 20.33 -47.30 -53.13
C LYS A 182 21.34 -47.67 -54.22
N PRO A 183 22.28 -48.60 -53.98
CA PRO A 183 23.17 -49.07 -55.03
C PRO A 183 22.40 -49.97 -56.01
N ALA A 184 22.61 -49.76 -57.31
CA ALA A 184 22.12 -50.65 -58.35
C ALA A 184 22.93 -51.96 -58.32
N LYS A 185 22.24 -53.10 -58.49
CA LYS A 185 22.84 -54.41 -58.77
C LYS A 185 22.85 -54.64 -60.27
#